data_AF-A0A0K1PWL9-F1
#
_entry.id   AF-A0A0K1PWL9-F1
#
_cell.length_a   1.000
_cell.length_b   1.000
_cell.length_c   1.000
_cell.angle_alpha   90.00
_cell.angle_beta   90.00
_cell.angle_gamma   90.00
#
_symmetry.space_group_name_H-M   'P 1'
#
loop_
_entity.id
_entity.type
_entity.pdbx_description
1 polymer ?
#
loop_
_entity_poly.entity_id
_entity_poly.type
_entity_poly.pdbx_seq_one_letter_code
_entity_poly.pdbx_strand_id
1 'polypeptide(L)'
;MEKALANPLFDTLARIQAPEASIEMITECHPLAYTETLRRLSPRDGERSVQIDGDTSMSSGSFEAALRGAGGAALAVDHVMTGKVRNAFSASRPPGHHAEPRRAMGFCLFNNVAIAARHAQRTHGAERVAILDFDVHHGNGTQAIFWNDPSVLYASTHQMPLYPGTGAPSETGEAGTIVNAPLRPGQGGREFREAMQSVILPRMVKFAPDLILISAGFDAHERDPLGSLNFVEEDYAWATTMLLDLAAKTAGGRIVSVLEGGYDLTALARSSAAHVATLMQA
;
A
#
# COMPACT_ATOMS: atom_id res chain seq x y z
N MET A 1 -13.42 10.07 -1.11
CA MET A 1 -13.58 8.71 -0.56
C MET A 1 -14.71 8.62 0.46
N GLU A 2 -14.68 9.30 1.62
CA GLU A 2 -15.74 9.18 2.66
C GLU A 2 -17.17 9.33 2.12
N LYS A 3 -17.43 10.37 1.32
CA LYS A 3 -18.74 10.58 0.68
C LYS A 3 -19.16 9.42 -0.24
N ALA A 4 -18.23 8.82 -0.98
CA ALA A 4 -18.52 7.69 -1.86
C ALA A 4 -18.82 6.43 -1.04
N LEU A 5 -18.05 6.19 0.02
CA LEU A 5 -18.25 5.08 0.95
C LEU A 5 -19.44 5.30 1.91
N ALA A 6 -20.14 6.43 1.85
CA ALA A 6 -21.39 6.66 2.60
C ALA A 6 -22.66 6.22 1.81
N ASN A 7 -22.49 5.68 0.60
CA ASN A 7 -23.58 5.11 -0.19
C ASN A 7 -24.15 3.84 0.52
N PRO A 8 -25.48 3.58 0.46
CA PRO A 8 -26.10 2.40 1.08
C PRO A 8 -25.49 1.04 0.71
N LEU A 9 -24.83 0.95 -0.45
CA LEU A 9 -24.05 -0.23 -0.85
C LEU A 9 -23.02 -0.65 0.22
N PHE A 10 -22.50 0.31 0.99
CA PHE A 10 -21.43 0.13 1.97
C PHE A 10 -21.92 0.10 3.43
N ASP A 11 -23.24 0.04 3.66
CA ASP A 11 -23.82 0.08 5.02
C ASP A 11 -23.40 -1.13 5.88
N THR A 12 -23.03 -2.24 5.25
CA THR A 12 -22.58 -3.46 5.94
C THR A 12 -21.10 -3.44 6.32
N LEU A 13 -20.33 -2.42 5.94
CA LEU A 13 -18.94 -2.29 6.33
C LEU A 13 -18.81 -2.01 7.83
N ALA A 14 -18.02 -2.83 8.53
CA ALA A 14 -17.57 -2.49 9.87
C ALA A 14 -16.60 -1.32 9.81
N ARG A 15 -16.96 -0.17 10.40
CA ARG A 15 -16.12 1.02 10.47
C ARG A 15 -15.41 1.09 11.81
N ILE A 16 -14.09 1.13 11.78
CA ILE A 16 -13.25 1.05 12.97
C ILE A 16 -12.24 2.19 12.93
N GLN A 17 -12.10 2.90 14.05
CA GLN A 17 -11.09 3.94 14.19
C GLN A 17 -9.72 3.29 14.32
N ALA A 18 -8.76 3.77 13.52
CA ALA A 18 -7.38 3.28 13.56
C ALA A 18 -6.73 3.63 14.92
N PRO A 19 -6.08 2.66 15.60
CA PRO A 19 -5.22 2.95 16.76
C PRO A 19 -3.91 3.56 16.28
N GLU A 20 -3.11 4.12 17.19
CA GLU A 20 -1.72 4.46 16.90
C GLU A 20 -0.86 3.20 16.90
N ALA A 21 0.05 3.09 15.94
CA ALA A 21 1.12 2.09 15.98
C ALA A 21 2.05 2.37 17.17
N SER A 22 2.47 1.28 17.83
CA SER A 22 3.53 1.35 18.83
C SER A 22 4.88 1.66 18.16
N ILE A 23 5.83 2.20 18.92
CA ILE A 23 7.19 2.46 18.39
C ILE A 23 7.84 1.14 17.99
N GLU A 24 7.58 0.07 18.73
CA GLU A 24 8.05 -1.28 18.45
C GLU A 24 7.62 -1.73 17.04
N MET A 25 6.34 -1.54 16.69
CA MET A 25 5.84 -1.84 15.34
C MET A 25 6.55 -1.02 14.26
N ILE A 26 6.75 0.29 14.47
CA ILE A 26 7.47 1.14 13.52
C ILE A 26 8.91 0.65 13.35
N THR A 27 9.55 0.21 14.44
CA THR A 27 10.96 -0.21 14.44
C THR A 27 11.28 -1.51 13.73
N GLU A 28 10.26 -2.30 13.36
CA GLU A 28 10.43 -3.47 12.50
C GLU A 28 10.77 -3.09 11.03
N CYS A 29 10.48 -1.84 10.62
CA CYS A 29 10.75 -1.34 9.27
C CYS A 29 11.69 -0.13 9.25
N HIS A 30 11.59 0.73 10.26
CA HIS A 30 12.35 1.97 10.32
C HIS A 30 13.18 2.05 11.61
N PRO A 31 14.51 2.24 11.56
CA PRO A 31 15.33 2.28 12.76
C PRO A 31 14.85 3.35 13.76
N LEU A 32 14.96 3.07 15.06
CA LEU A 32 14.49 3.97 16.12
C LEU A 32 14.98 5.42 15.94
N ALA A 33 16.24 5.60 15.50
CA ALA A 33 16.81 6.92 15.24
C ALA A 33 16.05 7.73 14.17
N TYR A 34 15.50 7.06 13.15
CA TYR A 34 14.65 7.69 12.13
C TYR A 34 13.32 8.13 12.74
N THR A 35 12.62 7.23 13.43
CA THR A 35 11.34 7.49 14.10
C THR A 35 11.44 8.65 15.08
N GLU A 36 12.50 8.66 15.88
CA GLU A 36 12.81 9.72 16.83
C GLU A 36 13.14 11.05 16.17
N THR A 37 13.76 11.01 14.99
CA THR A 37 14.03 12.23 14.21
C THR A 37 12.74 12.84 13.69
N LEU A 38 11.85 12.05 13.09
CA LEU A 38 10.53 12.54 12.66
C LEU A 38 9.71 13.08 13.84
N ARG A 39 9.74 12.39 14.99
CA ARG A 39 9.05 12.87 16.20
C ARG A 39 9.56 14.24 16.65
N ARG A 40 10.87 14.45 16.64
CA ARG A 40 11.49 15.74 17.01
C ARG A 40 11.23 16.84 15.98
N LEU A 41 11.14 16.48 14.69
CA LEU A 41 10.84 17.44 13.62
C LEU A 41 9.36 17.84 13.60
N SER A 42 8.46 17.02 14.17
CA SER A 42 7.03 17.34 14.21
C SER A 42 6.81 18.70 14.88
N PRO A 43 6.24 19.68 14.15
CA PRO A 43 5.97 20.99 14.72
C PRO A 43 4.89 20.89 15.80
N ARG A 44 4.90 21.81 16.76
CA ARG A 44 3.84 21.93 17.77
C ARG A 44 2.63 22.68 17.22
N ASP A 45 1.49 22.57 17.89
CA ASP A 45 0.28 23.30 17.49
C ASP A 45 0.55 24.81 17.43
N GLY A 46 0.16 25.42 16.31
CA GLY A 46 0.40 26.83 16.01
C GLY A 46 1.77 27.14 15.39
N GLU A 47 2.71 26.18 15.34
CA GLU A 47 3.96 26.32 14.59
C GLU A 47 3.72 26.09 13.08
N ARG A 48 4.61 26.62 12.25
CA ARG A 48 4.56 26.41 10.79
C ARG A 48 4.90 24.96 10.44
N SER A 49 4.39 24.48 9.31
CA SER A 49 4.80 23.19 8.78
C SER A 49 6.30 23.15 8.50
N VAL A 50 6.91 22.00 8.73
CA VAL A 50 8.32 21.74 8.43
C VAL A 50 8.44 20.99 7.11
N GLN A 51 9.46 21.34 6.32
CA GLN A 51 9.79 20.63 5.10
C GLN A 51 10.73 19.47 5.43
N ILE A 52 10.37 18.25 5.02
CA ILE A 52 11.19 17.05 5.24
C ILE A 52 12.09 16.80 4.02
N ASP A 53 11.55 16.88 2.81
CA ASP A 53 12.30 16.83 1.55
C ASP A 53 11.67 17.70 0.45
N GLY A 54 11.89 17.41 -0.84
CA GLY A 54 11.36 18.23 -1.93
C GLY A 54 9.82 18.22 -2.06
N ASP A 55 9.15 17.17 -1.60
CA ASP A 55 7.73 16.93 -1.81
C ASP A 55 6.98 16.59 -0.50
N THR A 56 7.69 16.31 0.59
CA THR A 56 7.12 15.87 1.86
C THR A 56 7.24 16.94 2.93
N SER A 57 6.13 17.28 3.58
CA SER A 57 6.06 18.24 4.68
C SER A 57 5.29 17.67 5.87
N MET A 58 5.59 18.14 7.08
CA MET A 58 4.87 17.78 8.30
C MET A 58 4.23 19.02 8.94
N SER A 59 2.97 18.87 9.35
CA SER A 59 2.23 19.77 10.23
C SER A 59 2.12 19.16 11.63
N SER A 60 1.50 19.87 12.59
CA SER A 60 1.52 19.42 13.99
C SER A 60 0.82 18.10 14.24
N GLY A 61 -0.21 17.77 13.44
CA GLY A 61 -0.89 16.48 13.48
C GLY A 61 -0.26 15.38 12.62
N SER A 62 0.78 15.68 11.81
CA SER A 62 1.28 14.73 10.82
C SER A 62 1.93 13.49 11.43
N PHE A 63 2.62 13.62 12.57
CA PHE A 63 3.24 12.48 13.23
C PHE A 63 2.19 11.52 13.81
N GLU A 64 1.18 12.03 14.51
CA GLU A 64 0.05 11.22 14.99
C GLU A 64 -0.69 10.55 13.82
N ALA A 65 -0.98 11.31 12.75
CA ALA A 65 -1.64 10.76 11.57
C ALA A 65 -0.84 9.60 10.94
N ALA A 66 0.49 9.69 10.91
CA ALA A 66 1.34 8.61 10.42
C ALA A 66 1.32 7.38 11.34
N LEU A 67 1.32 7.58 12.67
CA LEU A 67 1.15 6.47 13.63
C LEU A 67 -0.21 5.80 13.46
N ARG A 68 -1.28 6.58 13.26
CA ARG A 68 -2.63 6.07 12.97
C ARG A 68 -2.69 5.31 11.64
N GLY A 69 -1.95 5.78 10.63
CA GLY A 69 -1.86 5.12 9.33
C GLY A 69 -1.30 3.70 9.44
N ALA A 70 -0.16 3.56 10.13
CA ALA A 70 0.49 2.28 10.39
C ALA A 70 -0.34 1.41 11.35
N GLY A 71 -0.93 1.99 12.41
CA GLY A 71 -1.72 1.27 13.39
C GLY A 71 -3.05 0.76 12.82
N GLY A 72 -3.68 1.50 11.90
CA GLY A 72 -4.84 1.05 11.14
C GLY A 72 -4.54 -0.16 10.27
N ALA A 73 -3.40 -0.14 9.57
CA ALA A 73 -2.95 -1.27 8.76
C ALA A 73 -2.63 -2.51 9.63
N ALA A 74 -1.97 -2.33 10.78
CA ALA A 74 -1.71 -3.41 11.74
C ALA A 74 -3.02 -4.01 12.33
N LEU A 75 -3.98 -3.17 12.71
CA LEU A 75 -5.29 -3.63 13.21
C LEU A 75 -6.08 -4.40 12.13
N ALA A 76 -5.99 -3.96 10.88
CA ALA A 76 -6.59 -4.68 9.76
C ALA A 76 -5.99 -6.08 9.61
N VAL A 77 -4.65 -6.21 9.75
CA VAL A 77 -3.97 -7.50 9.80
C VAL A 77 -4.45 -8.33 10.98
N ASP A 78 -4.57 -7.76 12.19
CA ASP A 78 -5.08 -8.48 13.36
C ASP A 78 -6.45 -9.11 13.08
N HIS A 79 -7.38 -8.33 12.55
CA HIS A 79 -8.74 -8.80 12.29
C HIS A 79 -8.82 -9.85 11.17
N VAL A 80 -7.98 -9.73 10.14
CA VAL A 80 -7.94 -10.70 9.03
C VAL A 80 -7.26 -12.00 9.46
N MET A 81 -6.12 -11.91 10.14
CA MET A 81 -5.35 -13.09 10.57
C MET A 81 -6.07 -13.89 11.66
N THR A 82 -6.85 -13.24 12.52
CA THR A 82 -7.71 -13.90 13.53
C THR A 82 -9.06 -14.36 13.00
N GLY A 83 -9.38 -14.11 11.73
CA GLY A 83 -10.65 -14.51 11.10
C GLY A 83 -11.87 -13.70 11.55
N LYS A 84 -11.67 -12.58 12.25
CA LYS A 84 -12.76 -11.66 12.64
C LYS A 84 -13.41 -10.99 11.44
N VAL A 85 -12.65 -10.74 10.39
CA VAL A 85 -13.13 -10.32 9.06
C VAL A 85 -12.37 -11.09 7.99
N ARG A 86 -12.95 -11.21 6.79
CA ARG A 86 -12.30 -11.91 5.67
C ARG A 86 -11.20 -11.06 5.01
N ASN A 87 -11.47 -9.78 4.88
CA ASN A 87 -10.55 -8.79 4.34
C ASN A 87 -10.82 -7.42 4.97
N ALA A 88 -9.91 -6.47 4.74
CA ALA A 88 -10.02 -5.12 5.27
C ALA A 88 -9.40 -4.08 4.33
N PHE A 89 -9.91 -2.85 4.37
CA PHE A 89 -9.34 -1.69 3.68
C PHE A 89 -9.03 -0.60 4.71
N SER A 90 -7.75 -0.24 4.83
CA SER A 90 -7.25 0.83 5.68
C SER A 90 -7.16 2.13 4.89
N ALA A 91 -8.16 2.99 5.09
CA ALA A 91 -8.28 4.32 4.49
C ALA A 91 -7.31 5.35 5.13
N SER A 92 -6.02 5.02 5.21
CA SER A 92 -5.01 5.79 5.94
C SER A 92 -4.45 6.96 5.12
N ARG A 93 -4.18 8.09 5.79
CA ARG A 93 -3.34 9.19 5.27
C ARG A 93 -2.48 9.74 6.43
N PRO A 94 -1.17 9.99 6.26
CA PRO A 94 -0.39 9.95 5.01
C PRO A 94 -0.16 8.53 4.43
N PRO A 95 0.21 8.43 3.13
CA PRO A 95 0.60 7.16 2.50
C PRO A 95 1.93 6.64 3.07
N GLY A 96 2.40 5.49 2.57
CA GLY A 96 3.59 4.82 3.10
C GLY A 96 4.58 4.22 2.12
N HIS A 97 4.18 3.79 0.92
CA HIS A 97 5.02 2.92 0.08
C HIS A 97 6.38 3.53 -0.36
N HIS A 98 6.55 4.86 -0.34
CA HIS A 98 7.81 5.54 -0.64
C HIS A 98 8.76 5.67 0.57
N ALA A 99 8.28 5.47 1.80
CA ALA A 99 9.11 5.60 2.99
C ALA A 99 10.12 4.44 3.06
N GLU A 100 11.39 4.74 2.77
CA GLU A 100 12.51 3.82 2.91
C GLU A 100 12.88 3.64 4.40
N PRO A 101 13.73 2.66 4.76
CA PRO A 101 14.06 2.41 6.17
C PRO A 101 14.51 3.67 6.93
N ARG A 102 15.26 4.56 6.27
CA ARG A 102 15.85 5.76 6.91
C ARG A 102 15.47 7.08 6.22
N ARG A 103 14.46 7.08 5.35
CA ARG A 103 14.11 8.27 4.56
C ARG A 103 12.60 8.38 4.33
N ALA A 104 12.04 9.52 4.77
CA ALA A 104 10.73 9.97 4.37
C ALA A 104 10.85 10.68 3.01
N MET A 105 9.92 10.40 2.12
CA MET A 105 9.84 10.97 0.77
C MET A 105 8.50 10.62 0.12
N GLY A 106 8.11 11.33 -0.94
CA GLY A 106 6.91 11.00 -1.72
C GLY A 106 5.65 11.04 -0.86
N PHE A 107 5.55 12.04 0.01
CA PHE A 107 4.49 12.22 1.00
C PHE A 107 4.46 11.17 2.13
N CYS A 108 5.35 10.18 2.11
CA CYS A 108 5.34 9.04 3.02
C CYS A 108 6.29 9.26 4.21
N LEU A 109 5.76 9.10 5.43
CA LEU A 109 6.54 9.21 6.67
C LEU A 109 6.93 7.83 7.25
N PHE A 110 6.00 6.87 7.22
CA PHE A 110 6.24 5.48 7.61
C PHE A 110 5.62 4.57 6.57
N ASN A 111 6.24 3.42 6.32
CA ASN A 111 5.75 2.47 5.36
C ASN A 111 4.65 1.58 5.97
N ASN A 112 3.41 2.07 5.87
CA ASN A 112 2.22 1.44 6.47
C ASN A 112 2.08 -0.04 6.07
N VAL A 113 2.26 -0.38 4.78
CA VAL A 113 2.10 -1.75 4.29
C VAL A 113 3.24 -2.66 4.75
N ALA A 114 4.47 -2.15 4.81
CA ALA A 114 5.62 -2.92 5.30
C ALA A 114 5.51 -3.20 6.81
N ILE A 115 5.05 -2.22 7.59
CA ILE A 115 4.78 -2.39 9.02
C ILE A 115 3.68 -3.44 9.23
N ALA A 116 2.62 -3.41 8.42
CA ALA A 116 1.57 -4.42 8.46
C ALA A 116 2.11 -5.82 8.11
N ALA A 117 3.00 -5.94 7.12
CA ALA A 117 3.66 -7.20 6.79
C ALA A 117 4.47 -7.74 7.97
N ARG A 118 5.31 -6.91 8.59
CA ARG A 118 6.09 -7.30 9.77
C ARG A 118 5.20 -7.68 10.94
N HIS A 119 4.13 -6.94 11.17
CA HIS A 119 3.14 -7.25 12.21
C HIS A 119 2.49 -8.62 12.00
N ALA A 120 2.12 -8.96 10.75
CA ALA A 120 1.58 -10.28 10.42
C ALA A 120 2.57 -11.41 10.78
N GLN A 121 3.85 -11.22 10.49
CA GLN A 121 4.89 -12.22 10.77
C GLN A 121 5.15 -12.34 12.29
N ARG A 122 5.34 -11.21 12.98
CA ARG A 122 5.71 -11.17 14.40
C ARG A 122 4.58 -11.59 15.33
N THR A 123 3.37 -11.17 15.03
CA THR A 123 2.22 -11.33 15.93
C THR A 123 1.40 -12.55 15.58
N HIS A 124 1.25 -12.87 14.29
CA HIS A 124 0.38 -13.94 13.80
C HIS A 124 1.12 -15.11 13.15
N GLY A 125 2.46 -15.07 13.10
CA GLY A 125 3.26 -16.17 12.59
C GLY A 125 3.11 -16.41 11.09
N ALA A 126 2.71 -15.41 10.30
CA ALA A 126 2.74 -15.53 8.84
C ALA A 126 4.18 -15.78 8.39
N GLU A 127 4.41 -16.85 7.61
CA GLU A 127 5.74 -17.18 7.11
C GLU A 127 6.05 -16.45 5.81
N ARG A 128 5.03 -16.28 4.96
CA ARG A 128 5.14 -15.65 3.64
C ARG A 128 4.07 -14.57 3.47
N VAL A 129 4.48 -13.32 3.26
CA VAL A 129 3.57 -12.20 2.96
C VAL A 129 3.84 -11.69 1.55
N ALA A 130 2.80 -11.54 0.73
CA ALA A 130 2.94 -10.91 -0.58
C ALA A 130 2.33 -9.51 -0.56
N ILE A 131 3.08 -8.51 -1.01
CA ILE A 131 2.64 -7.13 -1.17
C ILE A 131 2.49 -6.86 -2.67
N LEU A 132 1.29 -6.54 -3.12
CA LEU A 132 1.06 -5.99 -4.45
C LEU A 132 0.88 -4.48 -4.36
N ASP A 133 1.63 -3.74 -5.16
CA ASP A 133 1.54 -2.30 -5.30
C ASP A 133 1.08 -1.92 -6.71
N PHE A 134 -0.09 -1.28 -6.82
CA PHE A 134 -0.62 -0.75 -8.07
C PHE A 134 -0.79 0.77 -8.05
N ASP A 135 -0.16 1.46 -7.09
CA ASP A 135 0.08 2.90 -7.19
C ASP A 135 0.88 3.21 -8.47
N VAL A 136 0.63 4.37 -9.09
CA VAL A 136 1.32 4.74 -10.33
C VAL A 136 2.82 4.94 -10.12
N HIS A 137 3.24 5.26 -8.90
CA HIS A 137 4.63 5.45 -8.55
C HIS A 137 5.22 4.14 -8.02
N HIS A 138 6.50 3.90 -8.31
CA HIS A 138 7.19 2.74 -7.76
C HIS A 138 7.32 2.88 -6.23
N GLY A 139 6.80 1.91 -5.47
CA GLY A 139 6.97 1.76 -4.02
C GLY A 139 8.40 1.41 -3.58
N ASN A 140 9.34 2.32 -3.86
CA ASN A 140 10.77 2.17 -3.57
C ASN A 140 11.06 1.92 -2.09
N GLY A 141 10.23 2.46 -1.18
CA GLY A 141 10.37 2.24 0.25
C GLY A 141 10.13 0.78 0.62
N THR A 142 9.04 0.20 0.11
CA THR A 142 8.70 -1.21 0.33
C THR A 142 9.76 -2.12 -0.28
N GLN A 143 10.20 -1.82 -1.50
CA GLN A 143 11.31 -2.54 -2.14
C GLN A 143 12.58 -2.49 -1.30
N ALA A 144 12.98 -1.31 -0.80
CA ALA A 144 14.20 -1.15 0.00
C ALA A 144 14.13 -1.89 1.34
N ILE A 145 12.98 -1.90 2.01
CA ILE A 145 12.78 -2.61 3.29
C ILE A 145 12.95 -4.12 3.11
N PHE A 146 12.45 -4.69 2.01
CA PHE A 146 12.42 -6.14 1.77
C PHE A 146 13.45 -6.64 0.74
N TRP A 147 14.40 -5.81 0.33
CA TRP A 147 15.39 -6.13 -0.72
C TRP A 147 16.11 -7.48 -0.52
N ASN A 148 16.42 -7.81 0.74
CA ASN A 148 17.14 -9.02 1.14
C ASN A 148 16.23 -10.08 1.79
N ASP A 149 14.91 -9.88 1.80
CA ASP A 149 13.99 -10.69 2.59
C ASP A 149 13.29 -11.76 1.73
N PRO A 150 13.60 -13.06 1.92
CA PRO A 150 12.93 -14.13 1.18
C PRO A 150 11.51 -14.42 1.69
N SER A 151 11.12 -13.91 2.86
CA SER A 151 9.82 -14.13 3.49
C SER A 151 8.74 -13.13 3.03
N VAL A 152 9.13 -12.09 2.29
CA VAL A 152 8.21 -11.10 1.73
C VAL A 152 8.44 -10.96 0.24
N LEU A 153 7.38 -11.15 -0.55
CA LEU A 153 7.38 -10.85 -1.98
C LEU A 153 6.78 -9.47 -2.19
N TYR A 154 7.52 -8.57 -2.83
CA TYR A 154 7.01 -7.28 -3.28
C TYR A 154 6.86 -7.31 -4.80
N ALA A 155 5.66 -7.02 -5.28
CA ALA A 155 5.36 -6.95 -6.69
C ALA A 155 4.67 -5.63 -7.01
N SER A 156 5.09 -4.97 -8.09
CA SER A 156 4.56 -3.66 -8.45
C SER A 156 4.34 -3.50 -9.95
N THR A 157 3.22 -2.88 -10.29
CA THR A 157 3.03 -2.20 -11.58
C THR A 157 3.06 -0.71 -11.33
N HIS A 158 3.91 0.02 -12.03
CA HIS A 158 4.07 1.46 -11.88
C HIS A 158 4.47 2.08 -13.21
N GLN A 159 4.27 3.38 -13.37
CA GLN A 159 4.76 4.08 -14.56
C GLN A 159 6.29 4.19 -14.54
N MET A 160 6.93 3.90 -15.67
CA MET A 160 8.34 4.14 -15.90
C MET A 160 8.58 4.69 -17.32
N PRO A 161 9.30 5.82 -17.48
CA PRO A 161 9.88 6.66 -16.41
C PRO A 161 8.82 7.50 -15.68
N LEU A 162 8.94 7.61 -14.35
CA LEU A 162 8.24 8.54 -13.46
C LEU A 162 9.05 8.67 -12.16
N TYR A 163 8.69 9.59 -11.27
CA TYR A 163 9.14 9.56 -9.87
C TYR A 163 8.90 8.16 -9.27
N PRO A 164 9.82 7.61 -8.46
CA PRO A 164 11.08 8.19 -7.98
C PRO A 164 12.30 7.90 -8.88
N GLY A 165 12.10 7.33 -10.07
CA GLY A 165 13.19 6.98 -11.01
C GLY A 165 13.85 5.62 -10.74
N THR A 166 13.20 4.74 -9.97
CA THR A 166 13.61 3.34 -9.68
C THR A 166 12.51 2.37 -10.09
N GLY A 167 12.68 1.06 -9.83
CA GLY A 167 11.68 0.04 -10.15
C GLY A 167 11.92 -0.63 -11.51
N ALA A 168 13.17 -0.65 -11.98
CA ALA A 168 13.49 -1.34 -13.22
C ALA A 168 13.18 -2.85 -13.13
N PRO A 169 12.82 -3.52 -14.26
CA PRO A 169 12.58 -4.97 -14.25
C PRO A 169 13.79 -5.81 -13.79
N SER A 170 15.00 -5.27 -13.88
CA SER A 170 16.24 -5.90 -13.43
C SER A 170 16.46 -5.80 -11.92
N GLU A 171 15.70 -4.98 -11.19
CA GLU A 171 15.76 -4.86 -9.74
C GLU A 171 14.94 -6.01 -9.13
N THR A 172 15.60 -7.13 -8.82
CA THR A 172 14.94 -8.38 -8.38
C THR A 172 15.15 -8.73 -6.90
N GLY A 173 15.92 -7.91 -6.17
CA GLY A 173 16.33 -8.16 -4.80
C GLY A 173 17.34 -9.30 -4.68
N GLU A 174 18.10 -9.36 -3.57
CA GLU A 174 19.07 -10.44 -3.35
C GLU A 174 18.38 -11.81 -3.18
N ALA A 175 17.17 -11.80 -2.63
CA ALA A 175 16.35 -13.01 -2.45
C ALA A 175 15.53 -13.39 -3.70
N GLY A 176 15.58 -12.57 -4.76
CA GLY A 176 14.75 -12.76 -5.96
C GLY A 176 13.25 -12.50 -5.73
N THR A 177 12.87 -11.83 -4.63
CA THR A 177 11.48 -11.60 -4.21
C THR A 177 10.92 -10.24 -4.60
N ILE A 178 11.67 -9.43 -5.34
CA ILE A 178 11.21 -8.16 -5.92
C ILE A 178 10.78 -8.40 -7.36
N VAL A 179 9.58 -7.93 -7.72
CA VAL A 179 8.98 -8.14 -9.04
C VAL A 179 8.41 -6.84 -9.58
N ASN A 180 9.18 -6.16 -10.42
CA ASN A 180 8.75 -4.94 -11.07
C ASN A 180 8.23 -5.22 -12.48
N ALA A 181 7.01 -4.78 -12.77
CA ALA A 181 6.37 -4.85 -14.09
C ALA A 181 5.95 -3.44 -14.54
N PRO A 182 6.92 -2.59 -14.93
CA PRO A 182 6.65 -1.19 -15.24
C PRO A 182 5.81 -1.03 -16.51
N LEU A 183 4.98 0.01 -16.51
CA LEU A 183 4.13 0.44 -17.60
C LEU A 183 4.66 1.77 -18.17
N ARG A 184 4.46 2.00 -19.46
CA ARG A 184 4.83 3.24 -20.15
C ARG A 184 3.71 4.28 -20.02
N PRO A 185 4.04 5.59 -20.04
CA PRO A 185 3.04 6.64 -20.16
C PRO A 185 2.05 6.37 -21.31
N GLY A 186 0.76 6.60 -21.06
CA GLY A 186 -0.34 6.38 -21.98
C GLY A 186 -0.92 4.96 -21.99
N GLN A 187 -0.26 3.98 -21.35
CA GLN A 187 -0.79 2.63 -21.21
C GLN A 187 -1.96 2.57 -20.21
N GLY A 188 -2.88 1.64 -20.43
CA GLY A 188 -4.11 1.54 -19.62
C GLY A 188 -4.40 0.09 -19.20
N GLY A 189 -5.68 -0.20 -19.00
CA GLY A 189 -6.14 -1.49 -18.49
C GLY A 189 -5.65 -2.72 -19.25
N ARG A 190 -5.45 -2.64 -20.58
CA ARG A 190 -4.98 -3.78 -21.38
C ARG A 190 -3.56 -4.19 -20.99
N GLU A 191 -2.63 -3.23 -21.00
CA GLU A 191 -1.22 -3.47 -20.66
C GLU A 191 -1.05 -3.79 -19.18
N PHE A 192 -1.83 -3.16 -18.31
CA PHE A 192 -1.88 -3.51 -16.89
C PHE A 192 -2.30 -4.96 -16.65
N ARG A 193 -3.37 -5.43 -17.30
CA ARG A 193 -3.82 -6.83 -17.20
C ARG A 193 -2.76 -7.79 -17.72
N GLU A 194 -2.09 -7.43 -18.82
CA GLU A 194 -0.98 -8.23 -19.38
C GLU A 194 0.19 -8.31 -18.40
N ALA A 195 0.62 -7.19 -17.79
CA ALA A 195 1.67 -7.17 -16.77
C ALA A 195 1.29 -8.01 -15.55
N MET A 196 0.04 -7.89 -15.08
CA MET A 196 -0.48 -8.66 -13.96
C MET A 196 -0.49 -10.16 -14.25
N GLN A 197 -0.99 -10.58 -15.41
CA GLN A 197 -1.16 -11.99 -15.77
C GLN A 197 0.16 -12.67 -16.14
N SER A 198 1.07 -11.97 -16.82
CA SER A 198 2.30 -12.55 -17.35
C SER A 198 3.48 -12.47 -16.37
N VAL A 199 3.53 -11.46 -15.51
CA VAL A 199 4.67 -11.21 -14.61
C VAL A 199 4.28 -11.36 -13.15
N ILE A 200 3.26 -10.63 -12.70
CA ILE A 200 2.98 -10.47 -11.26
C ILE A 200 2.30 -11.71 -10.65
N LEU A 201 1.12 -12.08 -11.13
CA LEU A 201 0.31 -13.15 -10.55
C LEU A 201 1.02 -14.51 -10.56
N PRO A 202 1.75 -14.92 -11.63
CA PRO A 202 2.50 -16.18 -11.60
C PRO A 202 3.54 -16.23 -10.49
N ARG A 203 4.19 -15.09 -10.19
CA ARG A 203 5.18 -14.98 -9.12
C ARG A 203 4.52 -15.09 -7.74
N MET A 204 3.39 -14.42 -7.53
CA MET A 204 2.65 -14.51 -6.27
C MET A 204 2.06 -15.91 -6.04
N VAL A 205 1.53 -16.57 -7.09
CA VAL A 205 1.06 -17.97 -7.01
C VAL A 205 2.19 -18.91 -6.59
N LYS A 206 3.36 -18.80 -7.23
CA LYS A 206 4.54 -19.61 -6.89
C LYS A 206 5.02 -19.35 -5.46
N PHE A 207 4.92 -18.11 -4.99
CA PHE A 207 5.32 -17.73 -3.64
C PHE A 207 4.36 -18.27 -2.57
N ALA A 208 3.10 -18.56 -2.93
CA ALA A 208 2.09 -19.15 -2.05
C ALA A 208 1.99 -18.42 -0.68
N PRO A 209 1.62 -17.12 -0.67
CA PRO A 209 1.60 -16.32 0.55
C PRO A 209 0.51 -16.76 1.52
N ASP A 210 0.78 -16.57 2.82
CA ASP A 210 -0.18 -16.76 3.90
C ASP A 210 -1.10 -15.52 4.06
N LEU A 211 -0.67 -14.36 3.57
CA LEU A 211 -1.40 -13.09 3.58
C LEU A 211 -1.03 -12.28 2.33
N ILE A 212 -2.04 -11.67 1.70
CA ILE A 212 -1.83 -10.69 0.64
C ILE A 212 -2.12 -9.29 1.19
N LEU A 213 -1.16 -8.39 1.00
CA LEU A 213 -1.27 -6.97 1.28
C LEU A 213 -1.33 -6.20 -0.04
N ILE A 214 -2.08 -5.11 -0.06
CA ILE A 214 -2.21 -4.24 -1.23
C ILE A 214 -1.83 -2.82 -0.86
N SER A 215 -0.82 -2.26 -1.53
CA SER A 215 -0.59 -0.82 -1.60
C SER A 215 -1.51 -0.26 -2.68
N ALA A 216 -2.65 0.27 -2.23
CA ALA A 216 -3.76 0.67 -3.07
C ALA A 216 -3.71 2.17 -3.39
N GLY A 217 -2.86 2.54 -4.34
CA GLY A 217 -2.87 3.85 -4.98
C GLY A 217 -3.86 3.92 -6.13
N PHE A 218 -4.55 5.05 -6.26
CA PHE A 218 -5.55 5.28 -7.31
C PHE A 218 -5.15 6.39 -8.29
N ASP A 219 -3.87 6.70 -8.35
CA ASP A 219 -3.24 7.74 -9.18
C ASP A 219 -2.76 7.24 -10.56
N ALA A 220 -2.92 5.95 -10.87
CA ALA A 220 -2.80 5.43 -12.23
C ALA A 220 -4.04 5.74 -13.10
N HIS A 221 -5.08 6.36 -12.52
CA HIS A 221 -6.30 6.71 -13.22
C HIS A 221 -6.04 7.80 -14.28
N GLU A 222 -6.72 7.71 -15.44
CA GLU A 222 -6.60 8.68 -16.55
C GLU A 222 -6.86 10.16 -16.18
N ARG A 223 -7.45 10.43 -15.01
CA ARG A 223 -7.79 11.77 -14.53
C ARG A 223 -6.73 12.33 -13.59
N ASP A 224 -5.83 11.49 -13.11
CA ASP A 224 -4.90 11.86 -12.04
C ASP A 224 -3.80 12.79 -12.57
N PRO A 225 -3.49 13.89 -11.85
CA PRO A 225 -2.48 14.84 -12.30
C PRO A 225 -1.03 14.38 -12.07
N LEU A 226 -0.79 13.34 -11.26
CA LEU A 226 0.57 12.92 -10.89
C LEU A 226 1.06 11.68 -11.66
N GLY A 227 0.16 11.03 -12.40
CA GLY A 227 0.47 9.93 -13.31
C GLY A 227 0.23 10.29 -14.77
N SER A 228 0.54 9.36 -15.68
CA SER A 228 0.16 9.43 -17.09
C SER A 228 -0.29 8.07 -17.62
N LEU A 229 -0.69 7.16 -16.72
CA LEU A 229 -1.40 5.93 -17.09
C LEU A 229 -2.89 6.24 -17.28
N ASN A 230 -3.56 5.37 -18.01
CA ASN A 230 -4.96 5.53 -18.39
C ASN A 230 -5.83 4.43 -17.76
N PHE A 231 -5.71 4.22 -16.46
CA PHE A 231 -6.59 3.27 -15.78
C PHE A 231 -7.97 3.89 -15.58
N VAL A 232 -8.96 3.04 -15.49
CA VAL A 232 -10.34 3.38 -15.09
C VAL A 232 -10.76 2.53 -13.89
N GLU A 233 -11.92 2.81 -13.31
CA GLU A 233 -12.42 2.11 -12.13
C GLU A 233 -12.50 0.58 -12.32
N GLU A 234 -12.85 0.11 -13.53
CA GLU A 234 -12.92 -1.33 -13.82
C GLU A 234 -11.56 -2.05 -13.77
N ASP A 235 -10.44 -1.33 -13.93
CA ASP A 235 -9.11 -1.93 -13.85
C ASP A 235 -8.72 -2.23 -12.40
N TYR A 236 -9.02 -1.30 -11.49
CA TYR A 236 -8.86 -1.52 -10.05
C TYR A 236 -9.79 -2.63 -9.56
N ALA A 237 -11.05 -2.64 -9.98
CA ALA A 237 -11.99 -3.70 -9.65
C ALA A 237 -11.48 -5.06 -10.13
N TRP A 238 -11.00 -5.16 -11.38
CA TRP A 238 -10.47 -6.41 -11.92
C TRP A 238 -9.22 -6.90 -11.16
N ALA A 239 -8.26 -6.01 -10.86
CA ALA A 239 -7.07 -6.39 -10.09
C ALA A 239 -7.46 -6.93 -8.71
N THR A 240 -8.45 -6.29 -8.08
CA THR A 240 -9.00 -6.73 -6.79
C THR A 240 -9.60 -8.13 -6.89
N THR A 241 -10.41 -8.42 -7.92
CA THR A 241 -10.95 -9.76 -8.15
C THR A 241 -9.84 -10.81 -8.30
N MET A 242 -8.79 -10.51 -9.07
CA MET A 242 -7.67 -11.43 -9.25
C MET A 242 -6.92 -11.73 -7.95
N LEU A 243 -6.82 -10.74 -7.07
CA LEU A 243 -6.20 -10.91 -5.75
C LEU A 243 -7.09 -11.70 -4.80
N LEU A 244 -8.41 -11.47 -4.82
CA LEU A 244 -9.37 -12.27 -4.05
C LEU A 244 -9.30 -13.74 -4.47
N ASP A 245 -9.30 -14.01 -5.77
CA ASP A 245 -9.16 -15.37 -6.32
C ASP A 245 -7.85 -16.04 -5.92
N LEU A 246 -6.75 -15.27 -5.90
CA LEU A 246 -5.45 -15.76 -5.46
C LEU A 246 -5.45 -16.04 -3.95
N ALA A 247 -5.94 -15.10 -3.14
CA ALA A 247 -6.00 -15.25 -1.70
C ALA A 247 -6.85 -16.45 -1.29
N ALA A 248 -7.98 -16.68 -1.97
CA ALA A 248 -8.81 -17.87 -1.73
C ALA A 248 -8.05 -19.18 -1.96
N LYS A 249 -7.09 -19.21 -2.90
CA LYS A 249 -6.28 -20.39 -3.24
C LYS A 249 -5.06 -20.57 -2.34
N THR A 250 -4.39 -19.48 -1.92
CA THR A 250 -3.09 -19.59 -1.22
C THR A 250 -3.09 -19.03 0.19
N ALA A 251 -3.89 -17.99 0.46
CA ALA A 251 -3.86 -17.22 1.71
C ALA A 251 -5.14 -17.41 2.56
N GLY A 252 -5.93 -18.47 2.34
CA GLY A 252 -7.19 -18.69 3.06
C GLY A 252 -8.18 -17.53 2.96
N GLY A 253 -8.17 -16.79 1.85
CA GLY A 253 -8.99 -15.61 1.61
C GLY A 253 -8.50 -14.31 2.27
N ARG A 254 -7.34 -14.33 2.94
CA ARG A 254 -6.85 -13.19 3.74
C ARG A 254 -6.23 -12.10 2.87
N ILE A 255 -6.87 -10.92 2.87
CA ILE A 255 -6.38 -9.70 2.20
C ILE A 255 -6.50 -8.50 3.14
N VAL A 256 -5.45 -7.67 3.18
CA VAL A 256 -5.53 -6.30 3.71
C VAL A 256 -5.07 -5.33 2.64
N SER A 257 -5.88 -4.30 2.38
CA SER A 257 -5.55 -3.22 1.46
C SER A 257 -5.32 -1.93 2.24
N VAL A 258 -4.33 -1.14 1.84
CA VAL A 258 -3.92 0.09 2.50
C VAL A 258 -3.88 1.20 1.46
N LEU A 259 -4.57 2.30 1.71
CA LEU A 259 -4.58 3.45 0.80
C LEU A 259 -3.17 4.05 0.66
N GLU A 260 -2.76 4.32 -0.59
CA GLU A 260 -1.54 5.06 -0.95
C GLU A 260 -1.91 6.39 -1.66
N GLY A 261 -1.54 6.56 -2.93
CA GLY A 261 -1.81 7.76 -3.74
C GLY A 261 -3.21 7.86 -4.34
N GLY A 262 -3.43 8.94 -5.10
CA GLY A 262 -4.70 9.30 -5.74
C GLY A 262 -5.08 10.75 -5.46
N TYR A 263 -5.02 11.60 -6.48
CA TYR A 263 -4.99 13.06 -6.35
C TYR A 263 -6.08 13.77 -7.16
N ASP A 264 -6.71 13.15 -8.17
CA ASP A 264 -8.03 13.60 -8.65
C ASP A 264 -9.12 13.08 -7.69
N LEU A 265 -9.78 14.00 -6.98
CA LEU A 265 -10.75 13.65 -5.93
C LEU A 265 -11.95 12.84 -6.44
N THR A 266 -12.32 12.99 -7.72
CA THR A 266 -13.44 12.25 -8.32
C THR A 266 -13.00 10.83 -8.65
N ALA A 267 -11.88 10.67 -9.34
CA ALA A 267 -11.25 9.39 -9.64
C ALA A 267 -10.95 8.61 -8.38
N LEU A 268 -10.27 9.22 -7.40
CA LEU A 268 -9.99 8.60 -6.10
C LEU A 268 -11.27 8.09 -5.44
N ALA A 269 -12.34 8.90 -5.42
CA ALA A 269 -13.59 8.51 -4.79
C ALA A 269 -14.26 7.33 -5.52
N ARG A 270 -14.24 7.29 -6.85
CA ARG A 270 -14.87 6.22 -7.65
C ARG A 270 -14.04 4.95 -7.65
N SER A 271 -12.73 5.03 -7.86
CA SER A 271 -11.82 3.87 -7.85
C SER A 271 -11.74 3.21 -6.49
N SER A 272 -11.63 3.98 -5.40
CA SER A 272 -11.65 3.39 -4.05
C SER A 272 -12.99 2.73 -3.74
N ALA A 273 -14.12 3.30 -4.18
CA ALA A 273 -15.43 2.68 -4.03
C ALA A 273 -15.54 1.38 -4.86
N ALA A 274 -15.02 1.35 -6.09
CA ALA A 274 -14.98 0.15 -6.93
C ALA A 274 -14.12 -0.95 -6.28
N HIS A 275 -12.91 -0.61 -5.80
CA HIS A 275 -12.03 -1.52 -5.08
C HIS A 275 -12.71 -2.12 -3.84
N VAL A 276 -13.28 -1.27 -2.98
CA VAL A 276 -13.97 -1.72 -1.76
C VAL A 276 -15.23 -2.53 -2.08
N ALA A 277 -16.02 -2.14 -3.08
CA ALA A 277 -17.19 -2.90 -3.51
C ALA A 277 -16.80 -4.31 -3.99
N THR A 278 -15.67 -4.45 -4.68
CA THR A 278 -15.14 -5.77 -5.07
C THR A 278 -14.66 -6.57 -3.87
N LEU A 279 -13.97 -5.96 -2.90
CA LEU A 279 -13.58 -6.65 -1.64
C LEU A 279 -14.79 -7.22 -0.89
N MET A 280 -15.94 -6.54 -0.94
CA MET A 280 -17.18 -7.00 -0.30
C MET A 280 -17.81 -8.23 -0.98
N GLN A 281 -17.42 -8.56 -2.22
CA GLN A 281 -17.91 -9.72 -2.96
C GLN A 281 -17.20 -11.03 -2.61
N ALA A 282 -16.14 -10.97 -1.79
CA ALA A 282 -15.40 -12.14 -1.32
C ALA A 282 -16.31 -13.17 -0.66
#